data_AF-A0A7V9CCS6-F1
#
_entry.id   AF-A0A7V9CCS6-F1
#
_cell.length_a   1.000
_cell.length_b   1.000
_cell.length_c   1.000
_cell.angle_alpha   90.00
_cell.angle_beta   90.00
_cell.angle_gamma   90.00
#
_symmetry.space_group_name_H-M   'P 1'
#
loop_
_entity.id
_entity.type
_entity.pdbx_description
1 polymer ?
#
loop_
_entity_poly.entity_id
_entity_poly.type
_entity_poly.pdbx_seq_one_letter_code
_entity_poly.pdbx_strand_id
1 'polypeptide(L)'
;FEGYRYVDLAHKVVGVGTVGTRAWIVLLLGRDEDDPLFLQVKEAQRSVLEPFTHKSAFRNQGRRVVEGQRLMQAAGDSLLGWIHADGMDGRERDFYVRQLWDCKASPSIEAIDPTAFGLLGDLCGSVLARAHARSGDRVAIGAYLGRGDRFDRAVHEFAEDYADQNERDHKAFVKAIKDGRVEAREGI
;
A
#
# COMPACT_ATOMS: atom_id res chain seq x y z
N PHE A 1 9.15 -22.98 7.97
CA PHE A 1 9.84 -22.94 6.66
C PHE A 1 10.54 -24.25 6.30
N GLU A 2 10.86 -25.14 7.25
CA GLU A 2 11.50 -26.44 6.94
C GLU A 2 10.70 -27.35 5.99
N GLY A 3 9.39 -27.13 5.83
CA GLY A 3 8.52 -27.87 4.91
C GLY A 3 8.28 -27.22 3.54
N TYR A 4 8.89 -26.07 3.22
CA TYR A 4 8.72 -25.39 1.94
C TYR A 4 10.06 -25.25 1.21
N ARG A 5 10.10 -25.61 -0.07
CA ARG A 5 11.27 -25.44 -0.94
C ARG A 5 11.11 -24.26 -1.89
N TYR A 6 12.20 -23.54 -2.12
CA TYR A 6 12.28 -22.54 -3.17
C TYR A 6 12.15 -23.16 -4.55
N VAL A 7 11.39 -22.50 -5.43
CA VAL A 7 11.23 -22.93 -6.83
C VAL A 7 11.67 -21.83 -7.78
N ASP A 8 11.08 -20.64 -7.68
CA ASP A 8 11.34 -19.57 -8.64
C ASP A 8 11.09 -18.17 -8.06
N LEU A 9 11.58 -17.16 -8.78
CA LEU A 9 11.49 -15.74 -8.45
C LEU A 9 11.11 -14.94 -9.70
N ALA A 10 10.02 -14.19 -9.63
CA ALA A 10 9.59 -13.29 -10.70
C ALA A 10 9.62 -11.82 -10.25
N HIS A 11 10.06 -10.92 -11.13
CA HIS A 11 9.94 -9.49 -10.89
C HIS A 11 8.50 -9.03 -11.19
N LYS A 12 7.87 -8.34 -10.25
CA LYS A 12 6.52 -7.79 -10.41
C LYS A 12 6.59 -6.28 -10.57
N VAL A 13 6.23 -5.80 -11.75
CA VAL A 13 5.95 -4.37 -11.93
C VAL A 13 4.58 -4.08 -11.33
N VAL A 14 4.53 -3.20 -10.32
CA VAL A 14 3.30 -2.79 -9.62
C VAL A 14 2.95 -1.34 -9.92
N GLY A 15 1.66 -1.02 -9.86
CA GLY A 15 1.06 0.23 -10.35
C GLY A 15 1.36 1.52 -9.58
N VAL A 16 0.55 2.54 -9.94
CA VAL A 16 0.59 3.96 -9.53
C VAL A 16 0.97 4.16 -8.06
N GLY A 17 2.18 4.66 -7.84
CA GLY A 17 2.70 5.02 -6.51
C GLY A 17 3.99 4.29 -6.11
N THR A 18 4.35 3.19 -6.76
CA THR A 18 5.63 2.49 -6.52
C THR A 18 6.37 2.09 -7.80
N VAL A 19 5.99 2.69 -8.94
CA VAL A 19 6.69 2.53 -10.21
C VAL A 19 8.16 2.98 -10.03
N GLY A 20 9.10 2.08 -10.33
CA GLY A 20 10.53 2.31 -10.12
C GLY A 20 11.10 1.72 -8.82
N THR A 21 10.26 1.18 -7.93
CA THR A 21 10.72 0.39 -6.76
C THR A 21 10.68 -1.10 -7.08
N ARG A 22 11.55 -1.87 -6.42
CA ARG A 22 11.67 -3.31 -6.65
C ARG A 22 10.56 -4.08 -5.94
N ALA A 23 9.86 -4.94 -6.66
CA ALA A 23 8.95 -5.91 -6.09
C ALA A 23 9.15 -7.28 -6.73
N TRP A 24 9.26 -8.30 -5.90
CA TRP A 24 9.52 -9.68 -6.31
C TRP A 24 8.42 -10.59 -5.80
N ILE A 25 8.14 -11.64 -6.56
CA ILE A 25 7.28 -12.76 -6.18
C ILE A 25 8.16 -13.98 -6.04
N VAL A 26 8.15 -14.59 -4.86
CA VAL A 26 8.85 -15.85 -4.58
C VAL A 26 7.81 -16.96 -4.62
N LEU A 27 8.05 -17.99 -5.44
CA LEU A 27 7.28 -19.23 -5.43
C LEU A 27 8.00 -20.25 -4.53
N LEU A 28 7.28 -20.72 -3.53
CA LEU A 28 7.65 -21.83 -2.66
C LEU A 28 6.66 -22.97 -2.87
N LEU A 29 7.14 -24.22 -2.89
CA LEU A 29 6.27 -25.40 -2.89
C LEU A 29 6.44 -26.15 -1.58
N GLY A 30 5.31 -26.55 -0.99
CA GLY A 30 5.26 -27.32 0.24
C GLY A 30 5.41 -28.81 -0.01
N ARG A 31 4.37 -29.56 0.34
CA ARG A 31 4.35 -31.03 0.27
C ARG A 31 4.54 -31.58 -1.15
N ASP A 32 3.95 -30.93 -2.13
CA ASP A 32 3.90 -31.33 -3.53
C ASP A 32 3.68 -30.09 -4.43
N GLU A 33 3.43 -30.31 -5.72
CA GLU A 33 3.23 -29.22 -6.70
C GLU A 33 1.87 -28.49 -6.53
N ASP A 34 0.94 -29.06 -5.77
CA ASP A 34 -0.39 -28.51 -5.51
C ASP A 34 -0.47 -27.71 -4.20
N ASP A 35 0.66 -27.54 -3.50
CA ASP A 35 0.80 -26.73 -2.28
C ASP A 35 1.69 -25.48 -2.51
N PRO A 36 1.29 -24.53 -3.38
CA PRO A 36 2.06 -23.33 -3.65
C PRO A 36 1.86 -22.26 -2.58
N LEU A 37 2.97 -21.71 -2.11
CA LEU A 37 3.03 -20.51 -1.29
C LEU A 37 3.73 -19.39 -2.08
N PHE A 38 2.99 -18.32 -2.34
CA PHE A 38 3.54 -17.12 -2.96
C PHE A 38 3.86 -16.07 -1.91
N LEU A 39 5.11 -15.62 -1.87
CA LEU A 39 5.52 -14.46 -1.08
C LEU A 39 5.80 -13.27 -1.99
N GLN A 40 5.52 -12.08 -1.50
CA GLN A 40 5.93 -10.83 -2.10
C GLN A 40 7.00 -10.18 -1.25
N VAL A 41 8.14 -9.89 -1.87
CA VAL A 41 9.25 -9.11 -1.30
C VAL A 41 9.22 -7.74 -1.95
N LYS A 42 8.91 -6.69 -1.19
CA LYS A 42 8.76 -5.33 -1.72
C LYS A 42 9.74 -4.37 -1.06
N GLU A 43 10.40 -3.55 -1.87
CA GLU A 43 11.32 -2.52 -1.42
C GLU A 43 10.58 -1.53 -0.51
N ALA A 44 11.18 -1.26 0.65
CA ALA A 44 10.72 -0.29 1.61
C ALA A 44 11.59 0.96 1.52
N GLN A 45 11.00 2.06 1.09
CA GLN A 45 11.67 3.35 1.09
C GLN A 45 11.43 4.11 2.39
N ARG A 46 12.24 5.15 2.58
CA ARG A 46 12.04 6.15 3.62
C ARG A 46 10.62 6.72 3.54
N SER A 47 9.97 6.95 4.68
CA SER A 47 8.62 7.52 4.68
C SER A 47 8.62 8.90 4.03
N VAL A 48 7.68 9.16 3.13
CA VAL A 48 7.46 10.49 2.53
C VAL A 48 7.06 11.53 3.58
N LEU A 49 6.53 11.09 4.73
CA LEU A 49 6.17 11.95 5.85
C LEU A 49 7.37 12.30 6.75
N GLU A 50 8.49 11.57 6.63
CA GLU A 50 9.63 11.75 7.54
C GLU A 50 10.24 13.16 7.50
N PRO A 51 10.32 13.87 6.36
CA PRO A 51 10.77 15.27 6.32
C PRO A 51 9.87 16.24 7.08
N PHE A 52 8.59 15.90 7.28
CA PHE A 52 7.58 16.76 7.90
C PHE A 52 7.24 16.32 9.33
N THR A 53 7.81 15.21 9.78
CA THR A 53 7.53 14.58 11.08
C THR A 53 8.84 14.11 11.72
N HIS A 54 8.75 13.23 12.71
CA HIS A 54 9.93 12.65 13.34
C HIS A 54 10.53 11.54 12.48
N LYS A 55 11.85 11.36 12.60
CA LYS A 55 12.54 10.21 12.01
C LYS A 55 11.95 8.90 12.53
N SER A 56 11.95 7.87 11.68
CA SER A 56 11.51 6.54 12.12
C SER A 56 12.39 6.04 13.27
N ALA A 57 11.77 5.44 14.28
CA ALA A 57 12.49 4.74 15.34
C ALA A 57 13.20 3.47 14.81
N PHE A 58 12.80 2.96 13.64
CA PHE A 58 13.40 1.79 13.02
C PHE A 58 14.44 2.21 11.98
N ARG A 59 15.64 1.64 12.08
CA ARG A 59 16.71 1.85 11.09
C ARG A 59 16.33 1.22 9.73
N ASN A 60 15.78 0.01 9.76
CA ASN A 60 15.32 -0.72 8.58
C ASN A 60 13.88 -0.30 8.21
N GLN A 61 13.69 0.18 6.99
CA GLN A 61 12.40 0.66 6.49
C GLN A 61 11.38 -0.47 6.29
N GLY A 62 11.84 -1.69 5.99
CA GLY A 62 10.99 -2.88 5.94
C GLY A 62 10.38 -3.17 7.31
N ARG A 63 11.18 -3.10 8.37
CA ARG A 63 10.71 -3.23 9.75
C ARG A 63 9.67 -2.18 10.09
N ARG A 64 9.89 -0.91 9.71
CA ARG A 64 8.91 0.17 9.91
C ARG A 64 7.54 -0.19 9.31
N VAL A 65 7.52 -0.75 8.11
CA VAL A 65 6.27 -1.15 7.44
C VAL A 65 5.61 -2.32 8.17
N VAL A 66 6.37 -3.37 8.50
CA VAL A 66 5.85 -4.57 9.16
C VAL A 66 5.28 -4.27 10.54
N GLU A 67 5.99 -3.50 11.36
CA GLU A 67 5.51 -3.13 12.69
C GLU A 67 4.26 -2.26 12.60
N GLY A 68 4.19 -1.34 11.62
CA GLY A 68 2.97 -0.58 11.35
C GLY A 68 1.77 -1.47 11.00
N GLN A 69 1.98 -2.48 10.15
CA GLN A 69 0.92 -3.44 9.80
C GLN A 69 0.46 -4.25 11.02
N ARG A 70 1.40 -4.78 11.83
CA ARG A 70 1.09 -5.52 13.07
C ARG A 70 0.31 -4.68 14.08
N LEU A 71 0.64 -3.39 14.20
CA LEU A 71 -0.07 -2.47 15.08
C LEU A 71 -1.51 -2.19 14.60
N MET A 72 -1.71 -2.01 13.30
CA MET A 72 -3.02 -1.63 12.75
C MET A 72 -3.96 -2.84 12.57
N GLN A 73 -3.43 -3.97 12.08
CA GLN A 73 -4.24 -5.14 11.69
C GLN A 73 -4.50 -6.06 12.88
N ALA A 74 -5.78 -6.44 13.08
CA ALA A 74 -6.16 -7.32 14.18
C ALA A 74 -5.85 -8.79 13.86
N ALA A 75 -6.10 -9.17 12.61
CA ALA A 75 -5.60 -10.38 11.98
C ALA A 75 -4.66 -9.94 10.87
N GLY A 76 -3.38 -10.26 11.02
CA GLY A 76 -2.34 -9.94 10.05
C GLY A 76 -1.74 -11.21 9.47
N ASP A 77 -1.01 -11.05 8.38
CA ASP A 77 -0.25 -12.11 7.75
C ASP A 77 0.87 -12.59 8.70
N SER A 78 0.89 -13.90 9.00
CA SER A 78 1.88 -14.52 9.89
C SER A 78 3.27 -14.57 9.29
N LEU A 79 3.38 -14.42 7.97
CA LEU A 79 4.61 -14.41 7.19
C LEU A 79 5.18 -13.00 7.01
N LEU A 80 4.60 -11.99 7.68
CA LEU A 80 5.16 -10.64 7.70
C LEU A 80 6.56 -10.62 8.30
N GLY A 81 7.54 -10.28 7.46
CA GLY A 81 8.94 -10.18 7.81
C GLY A 81 9.62 -9.01 7.09
N TRP A 82 10.87 -8.74 7.46
CA TRP A 82 11.69 -7.73 6.79
C TRP A 82 13.10 -8.26 6.64
N ILE A 83 13.78 -7.79 5.60
CA ILE A 83 15.18 -8.12 5.34
C ILE A 83 15.92 -6.87 4.89
N HIS A 84 17.22 -6.86 5.14
CA HIS A 84 18.17 -5.94 4.52
C HIS A 84 18.98 -6.76 3.53
N ALA A 85 19.08 -6.31 2.28
CA ALA A 85 19.73 -7.07 1.22
C ALA A 85 20.36 -6.16 0.18
N ASP A 86 21.44 -6.65 -0.44
CA ASP A 86 22.03 -6.04 -1.62
C ASP A 86 21.10 -6.22 -2.82
N GLY A 87 20.74 -5.10 -3.46
CA GLY A 87 20.07 -5.12 -4.75
C GLY A 87 20.99 -5.66 -5.84
N MET A 88 20.40 -6.11 -6.95
CA MET A 88 21.17 -6.55 -8.14
C MET A 88 22.03 -5.44 -8.76
N ASP A 89 21.83 -4.18 -8.34
CA ASP A 89 22.62 -3.01 -8.68
C ASP A 89 23.77 -2.74 -7.69
N GLY A 90 24.04 -3.66 -6.77
CA GLY A 90 25.07 -3.52 -5.73
C GLY A 90 24.74 -2.48 -4.65
N ARG A 91 23.47 -2.05 -4.55
CA ARG A 91 23.01 -1.10 -3.55
C ARG A 91 22.23 -1.81 -2.46
N GLU A 92 22.63 -1.60 -1.22
CA GLU A 92 21.89 -2.02 -0.04
C GLU A 92 20.49 -1.40 -0.01
N ARG A 93 19.48 -2.24 0.23
CA ARG A 93 18.07 -1.83 0.32
C ARG A 93 17.35 -2.61 1.41
N ASP A 94 16.33 -1.98 1.97
CA ASP A 94 15.41 -2.63 2.91
C ASP A 94 14.19 -3.17 2.18
N PHE A 95 13.75 -4.36 2.56
CA PHE A 95 12.55 -4.99 2.01
C PHE A 95 11.63 -5.45 3.13
N TYR A 96 10.33 -5.47 2.86
CA TYR A 96 9.36 -6.21 3.64
C TYR A 96 8.82 -7.38 2.82
N VAL A 97 8.51 -8.46 3.52
CA VAL A 97 8.02 -9.72 2.99
C VAL A 97 6.60 -9.93 3.51
N ARG A 98 5.71 -10.40 2.65
CA ARG A 98 4.32 -10.75 2.97
C ARG A 98 3.83 -11.85 2.06
N GLN A 99 2.79 -12.57 2.44
CA GLN A 99 2.06 -13.46 1.55
C GLN A 99 1.41 -12.67 0.41
N LEU A 100 1.60 -13.15 -0.81
CA LEU A 100 0.91 -12.65 -2.00
C LEU A 100 -0.43 -13.40 -2.12
N TRP A 101 -1.50 -12.68 -2.48
CA TRP A 101 -2.86 -13.24 -2.62
C TRP A 101 -3.44 -13.86 -1.34
N ASP A 102 -3.27 -13.15 -0.22
CA ASP A 102 -3.92 -13.44 1.07
C ASP A 102 -5.44 -13.09 1.05
N CYS A 103 -6.20 -13.77 0.17
CA CYS A 103 -7.67 -13.66 0.05
C CYS A 103 -8.23 -12.22 -0.05
N LYS A 104 -7.46 -11.30 -0.66
CA LYS A 104 -7.88 -9.90 -0.80
C LYS A 104 -8.86 -9.74 -1.95
N ALA A 105 -10.13 -9.55 -1.64
CA ALA A 105 -11.13 -9.09 -2.58
C ALA A 105 -11.09 -7.56 -2.70
N SER A 106 -11.23 -7.06 -3.92
CA SER A 106 -11.43 -5.63 -4.18
C SER A 106 -12.82 -5.43 -4.79
N PRO A 107 -13.62 -4.48 -4.27
CA PRO A 107 -14.88 -4.15 -4.91
C PRO A 107 -14.63 -3.51 -6.28
N SER A 108 -15.48 -3.81 -7.27
CA SER A 108 -15.50 -3.05 -8.53
C SER A 108 -16.24 -1.75 -8.27
N ILE A 109 -15.51 -0.64 -8.31
CA ILE A 109 -16.05 0.70 -8.05
C ILE A 109 -16.93 1.16 -9.23
N GLU A 110 -16.70 0.63 -10.42
CA GLU A 110 -17.45 0.96 -11.63
C GLU A 110 -18.83 0.29 -11.65
N ALA A 111 -18.99 -0.83 -10.95
CA ALA A 111 -20.20 -1.64 -10.93
C ALA A 111 -21.00 -1.54 -9.63
N ILE A 112 -20.49 -0.82 -8.62
CA ILE A 112 -21.15 -0.67 -7.32
C ILE A 112 -22.26 0.38 -7.41
N ASP A 113 -23.41 0.09 -6.83
CA ASP A 113 -24.50 1.07 -6.74
C ASP A 113 -24.23 2.09 -5.62
N PRO A 114 -24.89 3.26 -5.62
CA PRO A 114 -24.65 4.31 -4.63
C PRO A 114 -24.85 3.87 -3.17
N THR A 115 -25.77 2.95 -2.90
CA THR A 115 -26.04 2.48 -1.54
C THR A 115 -24.88 1.62 -1.05
N ALA A 116 -24.46 0.64 -1.86
CA ALA A 116 -23.31 -0.18 -1.57
C ALA A 116 -22.01 0.64 -1.49
N PHE A 117 -21.89 1.70 -2.28
CA PHE A 117 -20.76 2.63 -2.22
C PHE A 117 -20.70 3.39 -0.89
N GLY A 118 -21.85 3.88 -0.39
CA GLY A 118 -21.94 4.49 0.94
C GLY A 118 -21.49 3.53 2.05
N LEU A 119 -21.96 2.28 2.01
CA LEU A 119 -21.56 1.24 2.97
C LEU A 119 -20.06 0.93 2.90
N LEU A 120 -19.47 0.92 1.70
CA LEU A 120 -18.03 0.77 1.53
C LEU A 120 -17.28 1.95 2.17
N GLY A 121 -17.78 3.17 2.01
CA GLY A 121 -17.26 4.37 2.66
C GLY A 121 -17.26 4.25 4.18
N ASP A 122 -18.39 3.83 4.77
CA ASP A 122 -18.52 3.62 6.22
C ASP A 122 -17.54 2.56 6.74
N LEU A 123 -17.38 1.47 6.00
CA LEU A 123 -16.43 0.40 6.34
C LEU A 123 -14.99 0.91 6.30
N CYS A 124 -14.61 1.61 5.22
CA CYS A 124 -13.28 2.20 5.06
C CYS A 124 -12.98 3.20 6.19
N GLY A 125 -13.93 4.10 6.50
CA GLY A 125 -13.81 5.06 7.59
C GLY A 125 -13.64 4.38 8.94
N SER A 126 -14.44 3.35 9.22
CA SER A 126 -14.36 2.57 10.47
C SER A 126 -13.03 1.86 10.64
N VAL A 127 -12.53 1.22 9.57
CA VAL A 127 -11.22 0.53 9.58
C VAL A 127 -10.08 1.53 9.76
N LEU A 128 -10.14 2.68 9.07
CA LEU A 128 -9.15 3.75 9.18
C LEU A 128 -9.11 4.33 10.61
N ALA A 129 -10.27 4.66 11.18
CA ALA A 129 -10.38 5.17 12.55
C ALA A 129 -9.79 4.17 13.55
N ARG A 130 -10.09 2.86 13.40
CA ARG A 130 -9.53 1.81 14.25
C ARG A 130 -8.01 1.71 14.10
N ALA A 131 -7.49 1.77 12.88
CA ALA A 131 -6.06 1.73 12.61
C ALA A 131 -5.33 2.90 13.30
N HIS A 132 -5.85 4.12 13.17
CA HIS A 132 -5.31 5.31 13.85
C HIS A 132 -5.39 5.20 15.37
N ALA A 133 -6.53 4.74 15.92
CA ALA A 133 -6.68 4.56 17.36
C ALA A 133 -5.74 3.49 17.95
N ARG A 134 -5.35 2.48 17.17
CA ARG A 134 -4.40 1.43 17.60
C ARG A 134 -2.93 1.84 17.48
N SER A 135 -2.60 2.66 16.50
CA SER A 135 -1.22 3.04 16.18
C SER A 135 -0.81 4.42 16.70
N GLY A 136 -1.77 5.25 17.11
CA GLY A 136 -1.54 6.58 17.67
C GLY A 136 -2.25 6.80 19.01
N ASP A 137 -2.23 8.03 19.50
CA ASP A 137 -2.93 8.41 20.73
C ASP A 137 -4.41 8.68 20.42
N ARG A 138 -5.26 7.68 20.69
CA ARG A 138 -6.72 7.77 20.48
C ARG A 138 -7.38 8.91 21.26
N VAL A 139 -6.83 9.32 22.40
CA VAL A 139 -7.39 10.42 23.22
C VAL A 139 -7.03 11.75 22.57
N ALA A 140 -5.78 11.93 22.16
CA ALA A 140 -5.35 13.13 21.45
C ALA A 140 -6.07 13.30 20.10
N ILE A 141 -6.22 12.21 19.33
CA ILE A 141 -6.95 12.22 18.06
C ILE A 141 -8.42 12.59 18.29
N GLY A 142 -9.09 11.94 19.25
CA GLY A 142 -10.49 12.25 19.58
C GLY A 142 -10.68 13.70 20.07
N ALA A 143 -9.74 14.22 20.85
CA ALA A 143 -9.77 15.61 21.32
C ALA A 143 -9.57 16.61 20.18
N TYR A 144 -8.67 16.30 19.23
CA TYR A 144 -8.41 17.14 18.06
C TYR A 144 -9.63 17.20 17.12
N LEU A 145 -10.26 16.06 16.85
CA LEU A 145 -11.47 15.99 16.01
C LEU A 145 -12.68 16.64 16.69
N GLY A 146 -12.80 16.48 18.01
CA GLY A 146 -13.92 17.03 18.78
C GLY A 146 -15.25 16.34 18.46
N ARG A 147 -16.35 17.07 18.61
CA ARG A 147 -17.73 16.60 18.33
C ARG A 147 -18.42 17.33 17.17
N GLY A 148 -17.71 18.25 16.53
CA GLY A 148 -18.22 19.01 15.40
C GLY A 148 -17.89 18.32 14.08
N ASP A 149 -18.44 18.86 12.99
CA ASP A 149 -18.28 18.34 11.62
C ASP A 149 -17.18 19.07 10.84
N ARG A 150 -16.35 19.89 11.50
CA ARG A 150 -15.30 20.68 10.83
C ARG A 150 -14.31 19.82 10.07
N PHE A 151 -13.87 18.72 10.66
CA PHE A 151 -12.96 17.78 10.00
C PHE A 151 -13.65 17.11 8.81
N ASP A 152 -14.89 16.66 8.99
CA ASP A 152 -15.68 16.00 7.95
C ASP A 152 -15.86 16.91 6.72
N ARG A 153 -16.19 18.19 6.94
CA ARG A 153 -16.29 19.21 5.89
C ARG A 153 -14.96 19.44 5.18
N ALA A 154 -13.86 19.54 5.94
CA ALA A 154 -12.54 19.77 5.35
C ALA A 154 -12.07 18.57 4.50
N VAL A 155 -12.35 17.34 4.94
CA VAL A 155 -12.04 16.12 4.16
C VAL A 155 -12.92 16.02 2.92
N HIS A 156 -14.20 16.41 3.02
CA HIS A 156 -15.10 16.46 1.88
C HIS A 156 -14.64 17.48 0.82
N GLU A 157 -14.35 18.72 1.22
CA GLU A 157 -13.82 19.77 0.34
C GLU A 157 -12.51 19.32 -0.32
N PHE A 158 -11.58 18.76 0.46
CA PHE A 158 -10.34 18.20 -0.08
C PHE A 158 -10.60 17.08 -1.11
N ALA A 159 -11.59 16.21 -0.86
CA ALA A 159 -11.90 15.11 -1.77
C ALA A 159 -12.44 15.61 -3.12
N GLU A 160 -13.30 16.63 -3.11
CA GLU A 160 -13.81 17.28 -4.33
C GLU A 160 -12.68 17.98 -5.09
N ASP A 161 -11.89 18.82 -4.41
CA ASP A 161 -10.76 19.53 -5.02
C ASP A 161 -9.71 18.57 -5.62
N TYR A 162 -9.45 17.46 -4.92
CA TYR A 162 -8.50 16.45 -5.38
C TYR A 162 -9.04 15.63 -6.56
N ALA A 163 -10.35 15.38 -6.62
CA ALA A 163 -10.99 14.76 -7.78
C ALA A 163 -10.82 15.65 -9.02
N ASP A 164 -11.12 16.94 -8.89
CA ASP A 164 -10.93 17.93 -9.97
C ASP A 164 -9.46 18.04 -10.39
N GLN A 165 -8.54 18.00 -9.43
CA GLN A 165 -7.10 18.01 -9.72
C GLN A 165 -6.68 16.78 -10.52
N ASN A 166 -7.14 15.58 -10.13
CA ASN A 166 -6.85 14.35 -10.87
C ASN A 166 -7.37 14.41 -12.31
N GLU A 167 -8.56 14.98 -12.54
CA GLU A 167 -9.06 15.19 -13.91
C GLU A 167 -8.17 16.12 -14.73
N ARG A 168 -7.72 17.24 -14.14
CA ARG A 168 -6.82 18.19 -14.81
C ARG A 168 -5.49 17.53 -15.15
N ASP A 169 -4.93 16.77 -14.23
CA ASP A 169 -3.66 16.07 -14.42
C ASP A 169 -3.78 14.99 -15.49
N HIS A 170 -4.87 14.22 -15.50
CA HIS A 170 -5.12 13.26 -16.57
C HIS A 170 -5.25 13.94 -17.94
N LYS A 171 -6.00 15.06 -18.03
CA LYS A 171 -6.11 15.85 -19.27
C LYS A 171 -4.73 16.38 -19.72
N ALA A 172 -3.91 16.85 -18.80
CA ALA A 172 -2.55 17.34 -19.09
C ALA A 172 -1.62 16.21 -19.56
N PHE A 173 -1.73 15.03 -18.94
CA PHE A 173 -0.98 13.83 -19.31
C PHE A 173 -1.33 13.35 -20.73
N VAL A 174 -2.62 13.18 -21.03
CA VAL A 174 -3.09 12.81 -22.38
C VAL A 174 -2.66 13.84 -23.42
N LYS A 175 -2.73 15.14 -23.10
CA LYS A 175 -2.20 16.18 -23.98
C LYS A 175 -0.69 16.04 -24.21
N ALA A 176 0.09 15.73 -23.18
CA ALA A 176 1.53 15.53 -23.31
C ALA A 176 1.90 14.35 -24.23
N ILE A 177 1.09 13.29 -24.20
CA ILE A 177 1.21 12.17 -25.15
C ILE A 177 0.94 12.65 -26.57
N LYS A 178 -0.18 13.35 -26.78
CA LYS A 178 -0.57 13.89 -28.10
C LYS A 178 0.48 14.86 -28.67
N ASP A 179 1.09 15.67 -27.81
CA ASP A 179 2.14 16.63 -28.16
C ASP A 179 3.51 15.95 -28.39
N GLY A 180 3.64 14.63 -28.17
CA GLY A 180 4.90 13.88 -28.30
C GLY A 180 5.91 14.15 -27.19
N ARG A 181 5.53 14.83 -26.10
CA ARG A 181 6.39 15.09 -24.93
C ARG A 181 6.54 13.85 -24.03
N VAL A 182 5.58 12.93 -24.12
CA VAL A 182 5.57 11.66 -23.39
C VAL A 182 5.30 10.54 -24.40
N GLU A 183 6.18 9.53 -24.44
CA GLU A 183 5.93 8.31 -25.21
C GLU A 183 4.86 7.47 -24.49
N ALA A 184 3.81 7.09 -25.22
CA ALA A 184 2.81 6.15 -24.75
C ALA A 184 2.79 4.92 -25.66
N ARG A 185 2.58 3.75 -25.06
CA ARG A 185 2.33 2.50 -25.78
C ARG A 185 0.93 2.02 -25.44
N GLU A 186 0.10 1.86 -26.46
CA GLU A 186 -1.26 1.34 -26.31
C GLU A 186 -1.26 -0.19 -26.39
N GLY A 187 -2.10 -0.85 -25.59
CA GLY A 187 -2.38 -2.29 -25.73
C GLY A 187 -1.33 -3.26 -25.15
N ILE A 188 -0.57 -2.85 -24.13
CA ILE A 188 0.24 -3.77 -23.30
C ILE A 188 -0.61 -4.38 -22.21
#